data_AF-A0A1F6EG22-F1
#
_entry.id   AF-A0A1F6EG22-F1
#
_cell.length_a   1.000
_cell.length_b   1.000
_cell.length_c   1.000
_cell.angle_alpha   90.00
_cell.angle_beta   90.00
_cell.angle_gamma   90.00
#
_symmetry.space_group_name_H-M   'P 1'
#
loop_
_entity.id
_entity.type
_entity.pdbx_description
1 polymer ?
#
loop_
_entity_poly.entity_id
_entity_poly.type
_entity_poly.pdbx_seq_one_letter_code
_entity_poly.pdbx_strand_id
1 'polypeptide(L)'
;MGQVKQNKTNKMNFSKFQIPDSRFQSGFALIELLVTTSIIAIISSIVLFSFPSFASTIILENLTHEIALVVRQAQVYGTSIRAVAGTDTFPGYGAHFDASEPTKVIFFADIYPPSEPVAGNGVYTNDGDDIQEDGEDIPVEIFTVERGNTISELCYTQSGIEECDGVNTLDITFKRPDPDANIRENSGIPIRDTARIKVSPPAGSTVEPRFITVYLTGQITVTSASE
;
A
#
# COMPACT_ATOMS: atom_id res chain seq x y z
N MET A 1 -101.67 33.33 7.46
CA MET A 1 -101.50 34.28 6.35
C MET A 1 -100.56 33.67 5.32
N GLY A 2 -100.92 33.72 4.02
CA GLY A 2 -100.01 33.63 2.86
C GLY A 2 -99.37 32.26 2.59
N GLN A 3 -99.78 31.47 1.57
CA GLN A 3 -99.46 31.63 0.13
C GLN A 3 -97.92 31.66 -0.09
N VAL A 4 -97.26 30.98 -1.02
CA VAL A 4 -97.64 30.35 -2.28
C VAL A 4 -96.44 29.56 -2.83
N LYS A 5 -96.75 28.55 -3.66
CA LYS A 5 -95.95 27.84 -4.67
C LYS A 5 -94.59 28.44 -5.04
N GLN A 6 -93.62 27.57 -5.33
CA GLN A 6 -93.04 27.50 -6.67
C GLN A 6 -92.55 26.08 -6.98
N ASN A 7 -92.94 25.61 -8.15
CA ASN A 7 -92.51 24.38 -8.80
C ASN A 7 -91.17 24.66 -9.53
N LYS A 8 -90.17 23.80 -9.37
CA LYS A 8 -88.98 23.81 -10.23
C LYS A 8 -88.65 22.38 -10.67
N THR A 9 -88.81 22.18 -11.97
CA THR A 9 -88.41 21.02 -12.76
C THR A 9 -86.89 20.85 -12.82
N ASN A 10 -86.49 19.61 -13.13
CA ASN A 10 -85.18 19.14 -13.58
C ASN A 10 -84.07 19.08 -12.50
N LYS A 11 -83.40 17.94 -12.31
CA LYS A 11 -82.66 17.15 -13.30
C LYS A 11 -82.48 15.71 -12.82
N MET A 12 -82.59 14.74 -13.73
CA MET A 12 -82.08 13.39 -13.52
C MET A 12 -80.60 13.45 -13.16
N ASN A 13 -80.24 13.02 -11.95
CA ASN A 13 -78.86 12.91 -11.52
C ASN A 13 -78.45 11.45 -11.67
N PHE A 14 -77.83 11.12 -12.80
CA PHE A 14 -77.20 9.82 -13.01
C PHE A 14 -76.08 9.67 -11.99
N SER A 15 -76.30 8.79 -11.01
CA SER A 15 -75.27 8.33 -10.10
C SER A 15 -74.10 7.80 -10.93
N LYS A 16 -72.96 8.49 -10.86
CA LYS A 16 -71.70 8.02 -11.44
C LYS A 16 -71.40 6.66 -10.84
N PHE A 17 -71.53 5.61 -11.64
CA PHE A 17 -70.98 4.30 -11.32
C PHE A 17 -69.46 4.43 -11.45
N GLN A 18 -68.80 4.68 -10.33
CA GLN A 18 -67.34 4.63 -10.25
C GLN A 18 -66.92 3.17 -10.30
N ILE A 19 -66.35 2.76 -11.44
CA ILE A 19 -65.66 1.48 -11.56
C ILE A 19 -64.43 1.58 -10.66
N PRO A 20 -64.23 0.67 -9.69
CA PRO A 20 -63.02 0.66 -8.90
C PRO A 20 -61.85 0.31 -9.83
N ASP A 21 -60.90 1.23 -9.99
CA ASP A 21 -59.61 0.93 -10.61
C ASP A 21 -58.86 -0.06 -9.71
N SER A 22 -59.11 -1.35 -9.89
CA SER A 22 -58.22 -2.38 -9.39
C SER A 22 -56.90 -2.21 -10.14
N ARG A 23 -55.95 -1.49 -9.53
CA ARG A 23 -54.56 -1.57 -9.95
C ARG A 23 -54.15 -3.03 -9.77
N PHE A 24 -54.16 -3.80 -10.85
CA PHE A 24 -53.51 -5.09 -10.87
C PHE A 24 -52.04 -4.83 -10.61
N GLN A 25 -51.59 -5.11 -9.38
CA GLN A 25 -50.17 -5.16 -9.07
C GLN A 25 -49.66 -6.46 -9.70
N SER A 26 -49.28 -6.38 -10.97
CA SER A 26 -48.75 -7.49 -11.73
C SER A 26 -47.44 -7.96 -11.10
N GLY A 27 -47.37 -9.25 -10.74
CA GLY A 27 -46.10 -9.91 -10.42
C GLY A 27 -45.24 -10.10 -11.68
N PHE A 28 -43.95 -10.37 -11.49
CA PHE A 28 -43.02 -10.67 -12.58
C PHE A 28 -43.41 -11.93 -13.33
N ALA A 29 -43.28 -11.92 -14.66
CA ALA A 29 -43.49 -13.10 -15.47
C ALA A 29 -42.33 -14.11 -15.27
N LEU A 30 -42.64 -15.42 -15.33
CA LEU A 30 -41.61 -16.47 -15.20
C LEU A 30 -40.47 -16.33 -16.20
N ILE A 31 -40.77 -15.86 -17.42
CA ILE A 31 -39.77 -15.59 -18.44
C ILE A 31 -38.85 -14.41 -18.07
N GLU A 32 -39.38 -13.37 -17.40
CA GLU A 32 -38.58 -12.23 -16.94
C GLU A 32 -37.62 -12.66 -15.83
N LEU A 33 -38.08 -13.52 -14.90
CA LEU A 33 -37.22 -14.12 -13.89
C LEU A 33 -36.10 -14.96 -14.51
N LEU A 34 -36.40 -15.73 -15.55
CA LEU A 34 -35.41 -16.55 -16.25
C LEU A 34 -34.34 -15.68 -16.94
N VAL A 35 -34.78 -14.65 -17.68
CA VAL A 35 -33.85 -13.74 -18.36
C VAL A 35 -32.97 -12.99 -17.35
N THR A 36 -33.55 -12.45 -16.27
CA THR A 36 -32.79 -11.71 -15.26
C THR A 36 -31.78 -12.58 -14.52
N THR A 37 -32.17 -13.79 -14.10
CA THR A 37 -31.23 -14.73 -13.44
C THR A 37 -30.11 -15.19 -14.38
N SER A 38 -30.39 -15.34 -15.68
CA SER A 38 -29.35 -15.66 -16.67
C SER A 38 -28.31 -14.55 -16.80
N ILE A 39 -28.75 -13.28 -16.83
CA ILE A 39 -27.86 -12.11 -16.92
C ILE A 39 -27.01 -12.00 -15.66
N ILE A 40 -27.61 -12.17 -14.47
CA ILE A 40 -26.89 -12.16 -13.19
C ILE A 40 -25.82 -13.26 -13.15
N ALA A 41 -26.14 -14.47 -13.62
CA ALA A 41 -25.19 -15.58 -13.66
C ALA A 41 -23.98 -15.28 -14.56
N ILE A 42 -24.21 -14.71 -15.75
CA ILE A 42 -23.15 -14.32 -16.68
C ILE A 42 -22.25 -13.24 -16.06
N ILE A 43 -22.84 -12.18 -15.50
CA ILE A 43 -22.07 -11.10 -14.86
C ILE A 43 -21.29 -11.64 -13.66
N SER A 44 -21.91 -12.46 -12.80
CA SER A 44 -21.26 -13.02 -11.62
C SER A 44 -20.08 -13.91 -11.99
N SER A 45 -20.21 -14.69 -13.07
CA SER A 45 -19.11 -15.51 -13.60
C SER A 45 -17.89 -14.64 -13.94
N ILE A 46 -18.08 -13.57 -14.73
CA ILE A 46 -17.00 -12.65 -15.12
C ILE A 46 -16.32 -12.05 -13.88
N VAL A 47 -17.12 -11.59 -12.90
CA VAL A 47 -16.58 -10.99 -11.67
C VAL A 47 -15.77 -12.00 -10.88
N LEU A 48 -16.28 -13.22 -10.67
CA LEU A 48 -15.60 -14.27 -9.92
C LEU A 48 -14.26 -14.67 -10.56
N PHE A 49 -14.19 -14.71 -11.89
CA PHE A 49 -12.93 -14.98 -12.58
C PHE A 49 -11.90 -13.84 -12.42
N SER A 50 -12.35 -12.59 -12.31
CA SER A 50 -11.46 -11.42 -12.13
C SER A 50 -11.02 -11.16 -10.69
N PHE A 51 -11.76 -11.68 -9.70
CA PHE A 51 -11.56 -11.37 -8.28
C PHE A 51 -10.16 -11.70 -7.74
N PRO A 52 -9.52 -12.85 -8.08
CA PRO A 52 -8.19 -13.16 -7.56
C PRO A 52 -7.13 -12.13 -7.94
N SER A 53 -7.10 -11.67 -9.20
CA SER A 53 -6.14 -10.64 -9.65
C SER A 53 -6.36 -9.31 -8.94
N PHE A 54 -7.61 -8.92 -8.71
CA PHE A 54 -7.95 -7.71 -7.96
C PHE A 54 -7.48 -7.81 -6.49
N ALA A 55 -7.76 -8.92 -5.83
CA ALA A 55 -7.31 -9.16 -4.45
C ALA A 55 -5.79 -9.11 -4.34
N SER A 56 -5.07 -9.78 -5.26
CA SER A 56 -3.60 -9.76 -5.30
C SER A 56 -3.05 -8.35 -5.54
N THR A 57 -3.71 -7.54 -6.38
CA THR A 57 -3.30 -6.15 -6.64
C THR A 57 -3.38 -5.29 -5.37
N ILE A 58 -4.47 -5.42 -4.60
CA ILE A 58 -4.62 -4.69 -3.32
C ILE A 58 -3.58 -5.15 -2.31
N ILE A 59 -3.35 -6.47 -2.22
CA ILE A 59 -2.35 -7.04 -1.30
C ILE A 59 -0.97 -6.48 -1.61
N LEU A 60 -0.57 -6.48 -2.89
CA LEU A 60 0.71 -5.96 -3.32
C LEU A 60 0.83 -4.45 -3.06
N GLU A 61 -0.24 -3.69 -3.29
CA GLU A 61 -0.29 -2.26 -3.02
C GLU A 61 -0.10 -1.94 -1.53
N ASN A 62 -0.85 -2.61 -0.66
CA ASN A 62 -0.73 -2.44 0.78
C ASN A 62 0.68 -2.80 1.26
N LEU A 63 1.23 -3.93 0.81
CA LEU A 63 2.60 -4.36 1.12
C LEU A 63 3.63 -3.31 0.69
N THR A 64 3.50 -2.78 -0.52
CA THR A 64 4.42 -1.76 -1.04
C THR A 64 4.35 -0.48 -0.20
N HIS A 65 3.15 -0.10 0.24
CA HIS A 65 2.97 1.01 1.16
C HIS A 65 3.53 0.74 2.56
N GLU A 66 3.39 -0.47 3.09
CA GLU A 66 3.99 -0.87 4.37
C GLU A 66 5.52 -0.75 4.33
N ILE A 67 6.17 -1.23 3.27
CA ILE A 67 7.61 -1.06 3.09
C ILE A 67 8.00 0.43 2.98
N ALA A 68 7.24 1.22 2.22
CA ALA A 68 7.48 2.66 2.13
C ALA A 68 7.30 3.38 3.49
N LEU A 69 6.39 2.89 4.33
CA LEU A 69 6.19 3.37 5.70
C LEU A 69 7.38 3.03 6.60
N VAL A 70 8.02 1.87 6.45
CA VAL A 70 9.25 1.53 7.17
C VAL A 70 10.35 2.55 6.87
N VAL A 71 10.57 2.87 5.59
CA VAL A 71 11.55 3.91 5.21
C VAL A 71 11.17 5.28 5.78
N ARG A 72 9.88 5.63 5.77
CA ARG A 72 9.39 6.89 6.36
C ARG A 72 9.57 6.92 7.87
N GLN A 73 9.38 5.80 8.56
CA GLN A 73 9.63 5.67 9.99
C GLN A 73 11.10 5.89 10.31
N ALA A 74 12.01 5.33 9.50
CA ALA A 74 13.43 5.62 9.60
C ALA A 74 13.76 7.10 9.42
N GLN A 75 13.16 7.77 8.44
CA GLN A 75 13.31 9.21 8.25
C GLN A 75 12.87 10.02 9.47
N VAL A 76 11.68 9.72 10.01
CA VAL A 76 11.15 10.42 11.19
C VAL A 76 12.03 10.18 12.41
N TYR A 77 12.50 8.94 12.63
CA TYR A 77 13.30 8.60 13.80
C TYR A 77 14.73 9.14 13.69
N GLY A 78 15.33 9.07 12.50
CA GLY A 78 16.68 9.56 12.23
C GLY A 78 16.82 11.08 12.28
N THR A 79 15.76 11.82 11.92
CA THR A 79 15.70 13.28 12.04
C THR A 79 15.27 13.76 13.43
N SER A 80 14.52 12.91 14.16
CA SER A 80 14.15 13.18 15.55
C SER A 80 15.28 12.82 16.52
N ILE A 81 15.28 13.43 17.71
CA ILE A 81 16.16 13.01 18.82
C ILE A 81 15.51 11.80 19.49
N ARG A 82 15.56 10.64 18.82
CA ARG A 82 15.04 9.39 19.35
C ARG A 82 16.18 8.50 19.83
N ALA A 83 16.10 8.08 21.09
CA ALA A 83 17.05 7.16 21.66
C ALA A 83 16.70 5.71 21.26
N VAL A 84 17.70 4.85 21.21
CA VAL A 84 17.46 3.41 21.18
C VAL A 84 16.81 3.01 22.51
N ALA A 85 15.81 2.13 22.45
CA ALA A 85 15.09 1.71 23.65
C ALA A 85 16.07 1.08 24.66
N GLY A 86 16.10 1.63 25.89
CA GLY A 86 16.97 1.14 26.95
C GLY A 86 18.39 1.73 26.96
N THR A 87 18.70 2.69 26.07
CA THR A 87 19.99 3.40 26.06
C THR A 87 19.80 4.92 26.02
N ASP A 88 20.84 5.68 26.34
CA ASP A 88 20.90 7.14 26.13
C ASP A 88 21.56 7.51 24.79
N THR A 89 21.56 6.56 23.84
CA THR A 89 22.19 6.71 22.53
C THR A 89 21.19 7.17 21.50
N PHE A 90 21.53 8.23 20.76
CA PHE A 90 20.69 8.81 19.71
C PHE A 90 21.36 8.60 18.34
N PRO A 91 21.17 7.45 17.67
CA PRO A 91 21.77 7.17 16.37
C PRO A 91 20.98 7.76 15.19
N GLY A 92 21.46 7.49 13.98
CA GLY A 92 20.61 7.51 12.79
C GLY A 92 19.72 6.27 12.74
N TYR A 93 18.73 6.28 11.86
CA TYR A 93 17.86 5.13 11.65
C TYR A 93 17.76 4.82 10.16
N GLY A 94 17.61 3.55 9.81
CA GLY A 94 17.57 3.12 8.42
C GLY A 94 16.67 1.93 8.15
N ALA A 95 16.45 1.70 6.86
CA ALA A 95 15.84 0.49 6.33
C ALA A 95 16.89 -0.26 5.50
N HIS A 96 17.06 -1.55 5.78
CA HIS A 96 17.96 -2.44 5.08
C HIS A 96 17.17 -3.44 4.24
N PHE A 97 17.65 -3.61 3.00
CA PHE A 97 17.14 -4.54 2.02
C PHE A 97 18.26 -5.46 1.55
N ASP A 98 17.98 -6.76 1.49
CA ASP A 98 18.90 -7.79 0.99
C ASP A 98 18.21 -8.63 -0.09
N ALA A 99 18.81 -8.70 -1.27
CA ALA A 99 18.32 -9.49 -2.40
C ALA A 99 18.39 -11.00 -2.14
N SER A 100 19.26 -11.46 -1.23
CA SER A 100 19.35 -12.85 -0.79
C SER A 100 18.22 -13.24 0.20
N GLU A 101 17.63 -12.24 0.87
CA GLU A 101 16.50 -12.38 1.77
C GLU A 101 15.31 -11.52 1.28
N PRO A 102 14.74 -11.83 0.10
CA PRO A 102 13.80 -10.96 -0.60
C PRO A 102 12.44 -10.81 0.12
N THR A 103 12.25 -11.50 1.24
CA THR A 103 11.05 -11.40 2.06
C THR A 103 11.29 -10.65 3.37
N LYS A 104 12.44 -10.03 3.57
CA LYS A 104 12.80 -9.37 4.82
C LYS A 104 13.15 -7.90 4.57
N VAL A 105 12.59 -7.02 5.39
CA VAL A 105 12.98 -5.61 5.49
C VAL A 105 13.33 -5.34 6.94
N ILE A 106 14.55 -4.87 7.18
CA ILE A 106 15.01 -4.61 8.55
C ILE A 106 14.98 -3.11 8.78
N PHE A 107 14.21 -2.69 9.79
CA PHE A 107 14.29 -1.36 10.36
C PHE A 107 15.35 -1.37 11.47
N PHE A 108 16.39 -0.55 11.35
CA PHE A 108 17.53 -0.59 12.28
C PHE A 108 17.92 0.78 12.80
N ALA A 109 18.65 0.76 13.91
CA ALA A 109 19.36 1.90 14.48
C ALA A 109 20.85 1.81 14.14
N ASP A 110 21.37 2.81 13.43
CA ASP A 110 22.74 2.89 12.90
C ASP A 110 23.71 3.36 14.00
N ILE A 111 24.23 2.40 14.76
CA ILE A 111 25.17 2.61 15.86
C ILE A 111 26.60 2.15 15.52
N TYR A 112 26.78 1.44 14.42
CA TYR A 112 28.08 0.98 13.94
C TYR A 112 28.74 1.99 12.97
N PRO A 113 30.05 2.27 13.09
CA PRO A 113 30.96 1.79 14.11
C PRO A 113 30.75 2.47 15.47
N PRO A 114 30.99 1.74 16.58
CA PRO A 114 30.85 2.28 17.91
C PRO A 114 31.78 3.48 18.09
N SER A 115 31.19 4.62 18.46
CA SER A 115 31.88 5.91 18.55
C SER A 115 31.16 6.84 19.52
N GLU A 116 31.89 7.79 20.12
CA GLU A 116 31.33 8.78 21.03
C GLU A 116 31.64 10.21 20.52
N PRO A 117 30.63 10.98 20.08
CA PRO A 117 29.22 10.61 19.92
C PRO A 117 29.00 9.63 18.74
N VAL A 118 27.92 8.86 18.80
CA VAL A 118 27.60 7.85 17.77
C VAL A 118 27.55 8.46 16.37
N ALA A 119 28.44 7.95 15.52
CA ALA A 119 28.56 8.35 14.14
C ALA A 119 27.58 7.58 13.24
N GLY A 120 27.53 6.25 13.32
CA GLY A 120 26.87 5.46 12.29
C GLY A 120 27.59 5.57 10.93
N ASN A 121 27.65 4.49 10.16
CA ASN A 121 28.24 4.50 8.82
C ASN A 121 27.19 4.55 7.71
N GLY A 122 25.91 4.43 8.06
CA GLY A 122 24.79 4.42 7.15
C GLY A 122 24.50 3.05 6.51
N VAL A 123 25.11 1.96 7.01
CA VAL A 123 25.05 0.61 6.46
C VAL A 123 24.69 -0.36 7.56
N TYR A 124 23.63 -1.16 7.38
CA TYR A 124 23.27 -2.17 8.36
C TYR A 124 24.38 -3.20 8.50
N THR A 125 24.94 -3.27 9.70
CA THR A 125 26.02 -4.17 10.06
C THR A 125 25.56 -5.03 11.24
N ASN A 126 25.20 -6.27 10.98
CA ASN A 126 24.93 -7.29 11.99
C ASN A 126 25.49 -8.61 11.43
N ASP A 127 26.22 -9.36 12.25
CA ASP A 127 26.89 -10.59 11.86
C ASP A 127 25.93 -11.78 11.67
N GLY A 128 24.64 -11.54 11.92
CA GLY A 128 23.54 -12.46 11.66
C GLY A 128 23.45 -13.58 12.68
N ASP A 129 24.17 -13.50 13.79
CA ASP A 129 23.88 -14.31 14.95
C ASP A 129 22.70 -13.69 15.75
N ASP A 130 21.95 -14.52 16.47
CA ASP A 130 20.81 -14.06 17.27
C ASP A 130 21.26 -13.27 18.54
N ILE A 131 22.54 -12.90 18.63
CA ILE A 131 23.17 -12.26 19.77
C ILE A 131 23.59 -10.86 19.35
N GLN A 132 23.01 -9.85 20.00
CA GLN A 132 23.47 -8.48 19.81
C GLN A 132 24.86 -8.33 20.45
N GLU A 133 25.91 -8.30 19.64
CA GLU A 133 27.29 -8.12 20.10
C GLU A 133 27.68 -6.63 20.14
N ASP A 134 28.70 -6.32 20.94
CA ASP A 134 29.24 -4.96 21.03
C ASP A 134 29.87 -4.57 19.68
N GLY A 135 29.25 -3.62 18.98
CA GLY A 135 29.72 -3.14 17.68
C GLY A 135 28.88 -3.60 16.49
N GLU A 136 27.60 -3.86 16.69
CA GLU A 136 26.64 -4.12 15.63
C GLU A 136 25.51 -3.10 15.64
N ASP A 137 24.80 -2.96 14.52
CA ASP A 137 23.56 -2.21 14.47
C ASP A 137 22.41 -2.96 15.14
N ILE A 138 21.45 -2.19 15.66
CA ILE A 138 20.33 -2.75 16.42
C ILE A 138 19.14 -2.91 15.50
N PRO A 139 18.68 -4.14 15.19
CA PRO A 139 17.41 -4.35 14.49
C PRO A 139 16.27 -3.93 15.42
N VAL A 140 15.60 -2.83 15.08
CA VAL A 140 14.49 -2.28 15.86
C VAL A 140 13.21 -3.03 15.55
N GLU A 141 13.00 -3.36 14.27
CA GLU A 141 11.84 -4.10 13.81
C GLU A 141 12.17 -4.86 12.52
N ILE A 142 11.73 -6.12 12.42
CA ILE A 142 11.88 -6.93 11.21
C ILE A 142 10.50 -7.10 10.58
N PHE A 143 10.34 -6.56 9.38
CA PHE A 143 9.14 -6.70 8.60
C PHE A 143 9.30 -7.85 7.60
N THR A 144 8.37 -8.82 7.63
CA THR A 144 8.38 -9.96 6.70
C THR A 144 7.32 -9.77 5.63
N VAL A 145 7.73 -9.87 4.38
CA VAL A 145 6.84 -9.85 3.22
C VAL A 145 6.00 -11.13 3.20
N GLU A 146 4.68 -10.98 3.21
CA GLU A 146 3.75 -12.10 3.24
C GLU A 146 3.22 -12.50 1.85
N ARG A 147 2.49 -13.63 1.83
CA ARG A 147 1.64 -14.09 0.71
C ARG A 147 2.41 -14.37 -0.59
N GLY A 148 3.68 -14.73 -0.47
CA GLY A 148 4.55 -15.12 -1.59
C GLY A 148 5.00 -13.96 -2.48
N ASN A 149 4.70 -12.72 -2.08
CA ASN A 149 5.31 -11.55 -2.71
C ASN A 149 6.79 -11.48 -2.31
N THR A 150 7.60 -10.82 -3.12
CA THR A 150 9.04 -10.71 -2.88
C THR A 150 9.56 -9.35 -3.33
N ILE A 151 10.65 -8.93 -2.71
CA ILE A 151 11.51 -7.84 -3.17
C ILE A 151 12.40 -8.46 -4.25
N SER A 152 12.01 -8.27 -5.50
CA SER A 152 12.61 -9.00 -6.61
C SER A 152 13.88 -8.35 -7.14
N GLU A 153 14.04 -7.05 -6.94
CA GLU A 153 15.12 -6.26 -7.55
C GLU A 153 15.36 -5.00 -6.72
N LEU A 154 16.63 -4.70 -6.51
CA LEU A 154 17.11 -3.48 -5.88
C LEU A 154 17.87 -2.71 -6.95
N CYS A 155 17.55 -1.44 -7.12
CA CYS A 155 18.23 -0.57 -8.07
C CYS A 155 18.63 0.73 -7.39
N TYR A 156 19.59 1.40 -7.99
CA TYR A 156 19.89 2.77 -7.68
C TYR A 156 20.19 3.57 -8.96
N THR A 157 20.07 4.88 -8.88
CA THR A 157 20.50 5.78 -9.94
C THR A 157 21.75 6.52 -9.50
N GLN A 158 22.71 6.67 -10.39
CA GLN A 158 23.87 7.52 -10.19
C GLN A 158 24.26 8.19 -11.50
N SER A 159 24.42 9.52 -11.46
CA SER A 159 24.72 10.33 -12.65
C SER A 159 23.70 10.13 -13.79
N GLY A 160 22.42 9.92 -13.45
CA GLY A 160 21.34 9.70 -14.41
C GLY A 160 21.32 8.32 -15.08
N ILE A 161 22.16 7.37 -14.62
CA ILE A 161 22.16 5.97 -15.08
C ILE A 161 21.59 5.13 -13.94
N GLU A 162 20.62 4.29 -14.26
CA GLU A 162 20.08 3.31 -13.33
C GLU A 162 20.84 1.99 -13.40
N GLU A 163 21.24 1.50 -12.24
CA GLU A 163 21.94 0.23 -12.04
C GLU A 163 21.07 -0.67 -11.16
N CYS A 164 20.79 -1.86 -11.67
CA CYS A 164 20.03 -2.91 -10.97
C CYS A 164 20.84 -4.21 -10.89
N ASP A 165 21.89 -4.34 -11.69
CA ASP A 165 22.65 -5.59 -11.80
C ASP A 165 23.71 -5.64 -10.68
N GLY A 166 23.69 -6.74 -9.92
CA GLY A 166 24.67 -6.99 -8.86
C GLY A 166 24.43 -6.19 -7.57
N VAL A 167 23.31 -5.49 -7.43
CA VAL A 167 22.90 -4.84 -6.19
C VAL A 167 22.37 -5.89 -5.21
N ASN A 168 23.19 -6.32 -4.25
CA ASN A 168 22.81 -7.34 -3.28
C ASN A 168 22.17 -6.72 -2.05
N THR A 169 22.75 -5.65 -1.53
CA THR A 169 22.20 -4.92 -0.38
C THR A 169 22.00 -3.46 -0.69
N LEU A 170 20.95 -2.89 -0.09
CA LEU A 170 20.62 -1.48 -0.18
C LEU A 170 20.20 -0.97 1.20
N ASP A 171 20.95 -0.03 1.73
CA ASP A 171 20.66 0.63 3.00
C ASP A 171 20.24 2.07 2.74
N ILE A 172 19.14 2.47 3.37
CA ILE A 172 18.60 3.81 3.28
C ILE A 172 18.51 4.35 4.70
N THR A 173 19.44 5.23 5.06
CA THR A 173 19.58 5.77 6.41
C THR A 173 19.30 7.27 6.43
N PHE A 174 18.82 7.74 7.58
CA PHE A 174 18.55 9.14 7.84
C PHE A 174 19.21 9.53 9.15
N LYS A 175 19.89 10.68 9.15
CA LYS A 175 20.62 11.15 10.31
C LYS A 175 20.52 12.66 10.45
N ARG A 176 20.05 13.07 11.62
CA ARG A 176 20.03 14.47 12.03
C ARG A 176 21.40 15.17 11.85
N PRO A 177 21.40 16.48 11.58
CA PRO A 177 20.23 17.36 11.41
C PRO A 177 19.61 17.28 10.00
N ASP A 178 20.15 16.44 9.11
CA ASP A 178 19.81 16.42 7.70
C ASP A 178 18.60 15.51 7.42
N PRO A 179 17.52 16.00 6.79
CA PRO A 179 16.41 15.16 6.35
C PRO A 179 16.72 14.34 5.08
N ASP A 180 17.85 14.61 4.42
CA ASP A 180 18.27 13.91 3.22
C ASP A 180 18.57 12.43 3.50
N ALA A 181 18.23 11.59 2.53
CA ALA A 181 18.49 10.15 2.57
C ALA A 181 19.97 9.87 2.28
N ASN A 182 20.60 9.08 3.13
CA ASN A 182 21.90 8.48 2.89
C ASN A 182 21.70 7.08 2.33
N ILE A 183 21.91 6.94 1.02
CA ILE A 183 21.72 5.69 0.30
C ILE A 183 23.08 5.01 0.14
N ARG A 184 23.16 3.76 0.56
CA ARG A 184 24.35 2.89 0.45
C ARG A 184 24.00 1.60 -0.26
N GLU A 185 24.79 1.25 -1.25
CA GLU A 185 24.71 -0.03 -1.93
C GLU A 185 25.92 -0.91 -1.52
N ASN A 186 25.74 -2.22 -1.51
CA ASN A 186 26.79 -3.24 -1.36
C ASN A 186 27.99 -2.85 -0.48
N SER A 187 27.96 -3.21 0.80
CA SER A 187 29.06 -2.90 1.75
C SER A 187 29.38 -1.39 1.91
N GLY A 188 28.47 -0.48 1.52
CA GLY A 188 28.57 0.93 1.88
C GLY A 188 28.95 1.92 0.78
N ILE A 189 28.86 1.52 -0.49
CA ILE A 189 29.11 2.41 -1.63
C ILE A 189 28.07 3.53 -1.64
N PRO A 190 28.48 4.82 -1.54
CA PRO A 190 27.55 5.93 -1.49
C PRO A 190 26.89 6.18 -2.85
N ILE A 191 25.56 6.10 -2.86
CA ILE A 191 24.72 6.48 -4.01
C ILE A 191 24.31 7.95 -3.88
N ARG A 192 24.24 8.66 -5.00
CA ARG A 192 24.08 10.12 -5.03
C ARG A 192 22.84 10.61 -5.83
N ASP A 193 21.81 9.78 -5.99
CA ASP A 193 20.59 10.19 -6.70
C ASP A 193 19.32 9.55 -6.09
N THR A 194 18.99 8.32 -6.48
CA THR A 194 17.78 7.62 -6.03
C THR A 194 18.05 6.15 -5.76
N ALA A 195 17.27 5.57 -4.86
CA ALA A 195 17.15 4.14 -4.61
C ALA A 195 15.77 3.70 -5.10
N ARG A 196 15.68 2.56 -5.78
CA ARG A 196 14.42 1.99 -6.23
C ARG A 196 14.32 0.52 -5.80
N ILE A 197 13.26 0.20 -5.06
CA ILE A 197 12.95 -1.15 -4.59
C ILE A 197 11.76 -1.66 -5.40
N LYS A 198 11.90 -2.81 -6.04
CA LYS A 198 10.83 -3.47 -6.80
C LYS A 198 10.21 -4.60 -5.99
N VAL A 199 8.92 -4.49 -5.76
CA VAL A 199 8.10 -5.50 -5.10
C VAL A 199 7.30 -6.24 -6.16
N SER A 200 7.53 -7.54 -6.27
CA SER A 200 6.87 -8.40 -7.25
C SER A 200 5.88 -9.35 -6.59
N PRO A 201 4.74 -9.63 -7.25
CA PRO A 201 3.84 -10.67 -6.82
C PRO A 201 4.44 -12.08 -7.05
N PRO A 202 3.84 -13.14 -6.48
CA PRO A 202 4.29 -14.51 -6.69
C PRO A 202 4.43 -14.87 -8.16
N ALA A 203 5.39 -15.75 -8.48
CA ALA A 203 5.60 -16.26 -9.83
C ALA A 203 4.31 -16.83 -10.43
N GLY A 204 4.00 -16.43 -11.67
CA GLY A 204 2.77 -16.83 -12.37
C GLY A 204 1.56 -15.92 -12.11
N SER A 205 1.71 -14.87 -11.29
CA SER A 205 0.71 -13.81 -11.17
C SER A 205 0.61 -12.99 -12.47
N THR A 206 -0.59 -12.50 -12.77
CA THR A 206 -0.85 -11.53 -13.86
C THR A 206 -0.81 -10.07 -13.39
N VAL A 207 -0.52 -9.86 -12.11
CA VAL A 207 -0.40 -8.53 -11.51
C VAL A 207 1.00 -7.97 -11.79
N GLU A 208 1.07 -6.70 -12.19
CA GLU A 208 2.34 -6.01 -12.41
C GLU A 208 3.06 -5.68 -11.10
N PRO A 209 4.41 -5.64 -11.09
CA PRO A 209 5.18 -5.25 -9.92
C PRO A 209 4.95 -3.77 -9.57
N ARG A 210 5.28 -3.42 -8.33
CA ARG A 210 5.25 -2.03 -7.85
C ARG A 210 6.62 -1.59 -7.36
N PHE A 211 6.83 -0.29 -7.36
CA PHE A 211 8.14 0.31 -7.10
C PHE A 211 8.04 1.33 -5.97
N ILE A 212 9.06 1.34 -5.13
CA ILE A 212 9.29 2.34 -4.10
C ILE A 212 10.56 3.08 -4.50
N THR A 213 10.45 4.38 -4.75
CA THR A 213 11.59 5.22 -5.10
C THR A 213 11.86 6.18 -3.94
N VAL A 214 13.11 6.17 -3.48
CA VAL A 214 13.61 7.07 -2.44
C VAL A 214 14.64 7.99 -3.04
N TYR A 215 14.41 9.29 -2.95
CA TYR A 215 15.32 10.31 -3.44
C TYR A 215 16.28 10.74 -2.33
N LEU A 216 17.48 11.22 -2.72
CA LEU A 216 18.41 11.85 -1.78
C LEU A 216 17.77 12.95 -0.93
N THR A 217 16.77 13.68 -1.44
CA THR A 217 16.04 14.72 -0.69
C THR A 217 15.14 14.16 0.43
N GLY A 218 15.13 12.83 0.62
CA GLY A 218 14.25 12.14 1.54
C GLY A 218 12.80 12.02 1.05
N GLN A 219 12.51 12.37 -0.21
CA GLN A 219 11.21 12.09 -0.82
C GLN A 219 11.05 10.58 -1.03
N ILE A 220 9.87 10.05 -0.69
CA ILE A 220 9.51 8.63 -0.87
C ILE A 220 8.26 8.57 -1.73
N THR A 221 8.35 7.90 -2.88
CA THR A 221 7.27 7.73 -3.86
C THR A 221 6.96 6.25 -4.04
N VAL A 222 5.68 5.93 -4.20
CA VAL A 222 5.20 4.58 -4.56
C VAL A 222 4.51 4.67 -5.91
N THR A 223 4.93 3.84 -6.87
CA THR A 223 4.40 3.84 -8.24
C THR A 223 4.14 2.42 -8.74
N SER A 224 3.26 2.31 -9.74
CA SER A 224 2.93 1.05 -10.42
C SER A 224 3.68 0.86 -11.75
N ALA A 225 4.56 1.79 -12.13
CA ALA A 225 5.36 1.72 -13.35
C ALA A 225 6.80 2.13 -13.05
N SER A 226 7.76 1.56 -13.78
CA SER A 226 9.15 2.04 -13.74
C SER A 226 9.21 3.43 -14.37
N GLU A 227 9.61 4.43 -13.59
CA GLU A 227 9.84 5.81 -14.03
C GLU A 227 11.21 5.95 -14.72
#